data_AF-A0A7Y6AHT1-F1
#
_entry.id   AF-A0A7Y6AHT1-F1
#
_cell.length_a   1.000
_cell.length_b   1.000
_cell.length_c   1.000
_cell.angle_alpha   90.00
_cell.angle_beta   90.00
_cell.angle_gamma   90.00
#
_symmetry.space_group_name_H-M   'P 1'
#
loop_
_entity.id
_entity.type
_entity.pdbx_description
1 polymer ?
#
loop_
_entity_poly.entity_id
_entity_poly.type
_entity_poly.pdbx_seq_one_letter_code
_entity_poly.pdbx_strand_id
1 'polypeptide(L)'
;METTTAVGGLVYGIRLRREVEYRYVGITTKTASRRFHQHLRVAAEGRKTPFYDWLRKHDPADVIADELDWIEGLPELGQAEIEWISYLRREGDRLLNLADGGLGPTGVVWTEKQREAARLRSTGRTGLSRPGPANPFYGGRHSTEQRMKWAADRKGTYSGAENPNFGKFGPDHPGFGHSMSEEARKALSEARKGPGNPNFGKKASAETRAKMSAVRKGRPMPSSQRNAHTRHHTNKGIEKADCKYCVEDSAKPSLSSESESES
;
A
#
# COMPACT_ATOMS: atom_id res chain seq x y z
N MET A 1 34.77 9.90 -2.17
CA MET A 1 33.92 11.11 -2.07
C MET A 1 33.13 10.95 -0.79
N GLU A 2 33.58 11.60 0.27
CA GLU A 2 32.93 11.59 1.57
C GLU A 2 31.52 12.18 1.43
N THR A 3 30.51 11.37 1.71
CA THR A 3 29.15 11.85 1.85
C THR A 3 29.07 12.56 3.19
N THR A 4 29.36 13.86 3.19
CA THR A 4 29.06 14.74 4.31
C THR A 4 27.55 14.69 4.51
N THR A 5 27.10 13.91 5.49
CA THR A 5 25.73 13.94 6.00
C THR A 5 25.48 15.36 6.47
N ALA A 6 24.64 16.10 5.75
CA ALA A 6 24.28 17.46 6.12
C ALA A 6 23.69 17.42 7.54
N VAL A 7 24.33 18.16 8.46
CA VAL A 7 24.00 18.17 9.90
C VAL A 7 22.69 18.91 10.18
N GLY A 8 22.21 19.70 9.21
CA GLY A 8 20.97 20.46 9.30
C GLY A 8 20.40 20.81 7.92
N GLY A 9 19.35 21.62 7.92
CA GLY A 9 18.70 22.11 6.71
C GLY A 9 18.29 23.57 6.81
N LEU A 10 18.12 24.18 5.64
CA LEU A 10 17.75 25.57 5.45
C LEU A 10 16.28 25.67 5.03
N VAL A 11 15.54 26.54 5.71
CA VAL A 11 14.26 27.07 5.24
C VAL A 11 14.53 28.31 4.40
N TYR A 12 13.97 28.37 3.20
CA TYR A 12 14.12 29.50 2.29
C TYR A 12 12.77 29.99 1.78
N GLY A 13 12.71 31.29 1.48
CA GLY A 13 11.55 31.98 0.92
C GLY A 13 11.88 32.54 -0.46
N ILE A 14 10.95 32.43 -1.41
CA ILE A 14 11.10 32.99 -2.75
C ILE A 14 10.11 34.14 -2.92
N ARG A 15 10.63 35.28 -3.38
CA ARG A 15 9.87 36.50 -3.65
C ARG A 15 10.44 37.29 -4.83
N LEU A 16 9.73 38.32 -5.26
CA LEU A 16 10.28 39.30 -6.18
C LEU A 16 11.21 40.23 -5.42
N ARG A 17 12.32 40.63 -6.04
CA ARG A 17 13.31 41.55 -5.46
C ARG A 17 12.69 42.86 -4.97
N ARG A 18 11.64 43.32 -5.65
CA ARG A 18 10.94 44.58 -5.38
C ARG A 18 9.77 44.45 -4.41
N GLU A 19 9.35 43.22 -4.08
CA GLU A 19 8.24 42.95 -3.17
C GLU A 19 8.79 42.37 -1.86
N VAL A 20 8.12 42.66 -0.74
CA VAL A 20 8.41 42.01 0.55
C VAL A 20 7.64 40.70 0.69
N GLU A 21 6.53 40.56 -0.03
CA GLU A 21 5.64 39.40 0.02
C GLU A 21 6.33 38.13 -0.50
N TYR A 22 6.40 37.10 0.34
CA TYR A 22 6.85 35.78 -0.10
C TYR A 22 5.76 35.08 -0.91
N ARG A 23 6.18 34.37 -1.95
CA ARG A 23 5.30 33.59 -2.83
C ARG A 23 5.49 32.10 -2.66
N TYR A 24 6.61 31.68 -2.09
CA TYR A 24 6.87 30.27 -1.86
C TYR A 24 7.85 30.08 -0.72
N VAL A 25 7.58 29.12 0.14
CA VAL A 25 8.50 28.65 1.17
C VAL A 25 8.90 27.21 0.85
N GLY A 26 10.15 26.85 1.09
CA GLY A 26 10.56 25.46 1.01
C GLY A 26 11.75 25.17 1.89
N ILE A 27 12.06 23.89 1.99
CA ILE A 27 13.23 23.40 2.73
C ILE A 27 14.25 22.75 1.82
N THR A 28 15.52 22.83 2.22
CA THR A 28 16.61 22.17 1.51
C THR A 28 17.77 21.84 2.44
N THR A 29 18.44 20.72 2.20
CA THR A 29 19.70 20.35 2.86
C THR A 29 20.93 20.91 2.13
N LYS A 30 20.71 21.73 1.10
CA LYS A 30 21.73 22.41 0.30
C LYS A 30 21.57 23.93 0.51
N THR A 31 22.19 24.74 -0.32
CA THR A 31 21.99 26.20 -0.28
C THR A 31 20.68 26.61 -0.95
N ALA A 32 20.07 27.71 -0.50
CA ALA A 32 18.87 28.29 -1.11
C ALA A 32 19.09 28.57 -2.60
N SER A 33 20.24 29.15 -2.95
CA SER A 33 20.60 29.43 -4.35
C SER A 33 20.59 28.16 -5.22
N ARG A 34 21.22 27.06 -4.76
CA ARG A 34 21.22 25.81 -5.54
C ARG A 34 19.82 25.23 -5.70
N ARG A 35 18.97 25.36 -4.67
CA ARG A 35 17.58 24.91 -4.73
C ARG A 35 16.73 25.78 -5.65
N PHE A 36 16.93 27.08 -5.62
CA PHE A 36 16.27 28.04 -6.50
C PHE A 36 16.56 27.76 -7.98
N HIS A 37 17.82 27.55 -8.36
CA HIS A 37 18.18 27.17 -9.73
C HIS A 37 17.52 25.86 -10.18
N GLN A 38 17.31 24.91 -9.26
CA GLN A 38 16.55 23.69 -9.58
C GLN A 38 15.08 24.00 -9.85
N HIS A 39 14.46 24.90 -9.08
CA HIS A 39 13.08 25.33 -9.33
C HIS A 39 12.94 26.00 -10.71
N LEU A 40 13.88 26.87 -11.09
CA LEU A 40 13.90 27.49 -12.42
C LEU A 40 13.98 26.43 -13.54
N ARG A 41 14.88 25.44 -13.41
CA ARG A 41 15.00 24.36 -14.39
C ARG A 41 13.72 23.52 -14.49
N VAL A 42 13.14 23.13 -13.36
CA VAL A 42 11.90 22.33 -13.33
C VAL A 42 10.69 23.14 -13.86
N ALA A 43 10.68 24.45 -13.64
CA ALA A 43 9.69 25.33 -14.24
C ALA A 43 9.84 25.39 -15.77
N ALA A 44 11.07 25.47 -16.28
CA ALA A 44 11.35 25.44 -17.72
C ALA A 44 10.97 24.10 -18.38
N GLU A 45 11.12 22.98 -17.67
CA GLU A 45 10.69 21.64 -18.11
C GLU A 45 9.15 21.49 -18.21
N GLY A 46 8.38 22.49 -17.78
CA GLY A 46 6.93 22.52 -17.97
C GLY A 46 6.10 21.85 -16.87
N ARG A 47 6.67 21.65 -15.67
CA ARG A 47 5.90 21.14 -14.52
C ARG A 47 4.77 22.13 -14.17
N LYS A 48 3.55 21.61 -14.07
CA LYS A 48 2.32 22.39 -13.82
C LYS A 48 2.02 22.50 -12.33
N THR A 49 2.38 23.62 -11.73
CA THR A 49 1.98 24.02 -10.37
C THR A 49 1.82 25.54 -10.33
N PRO A 50 0.98 26.10 -9.42
CA PRO A 50 0.80 27.55 -9.31
C PRO A 50 2.12 28.31 -9.12
N PHE A 51 3.03 27.78 -8.30
CA PHE A 51 4.36 28.35 -8.10
C PHE A 51 5.21 28.35 -9.37
N TYR A 52 5.24 27.26 -10.15
CA TYR A 52 6.02 27.22 -11.39
C TYR A 52 5.40 28.05 -12.51
N ASP A 53 4.06 28.11 -12.57
CA ASP A 53 3.34 29.03 -13.46
C ASP A 53 3.67 30.49 -13.13
N TRP A 54 3.77 30.82 -11.84
CA TRP A 54 4.20 32.14 -11.39
C TRP A 54 5.65 32.43 -11.76
N LEU A 55 6.59 31.51 -11.48
CA LEU A 55 8.00 31.68 -11.86
C LEU A 55 8.19 31.92 -13.36
N ARG A 56 7.43 31.24 -14.22
CA ARG A 56 7.52 31.42 -15.69
C ARG A 56 7.02 32.79 -16.18
N LYS A 57 6.26 33.53 -15.37
CA LYS A 57 5.74 34.85 -15.73
C LYS A 57 6.71 35.99 -15.40
N HIS A 58 7.75 35.72 -14.63
CA HIS A 58 8.70 36.72 -14.16
C HIS A 58 10.10 36.46 -14.72
N ASP A 59 10.88 37.53 -14.87
CA ASP A 59 12.29 37.40 -15.21
C ASP A 59 13.04 36.74 -14.04
N PRO A 60 13.81 35.66 -14.26
CA PRO A 60 14.63 35.05 -13.22
C PRO A 60 15.55 36.03 -12.48
N ALA A 61 15.98 37.14 -13.08
CA ALA A 61 16.80 38.16 -12.45
C ALA A 61 16.04 38.99 -11.38
N ASP A 62 14.72 39.09 -11.52
CA ASP A 62 13.83 39.80 -10.59
C ASP A 62 13.34 38.92 -9.44
N VAL A 63 13.63 37.62 -9.47
CA VAL A 63 13.23 36.66 -8.44
C VAL A 63 14.42 36.30 -7.58
N ILE A 64 14.25 36.33 -6.26
CA ILE A 64 15.29 35.99 -5.29
C ILE A 64 14.81 34.91 -4.33
N ALA A 65 15.76 34.15 -3.81
CA ALA A 65 15.55 33.17 -2.75
C ALA A 65 16.31 33.63 -1.50
N ASP A 66 15.58 34.04 -0.48
CA ASP A 66 16.13 34.47 0.80
C ASP A 66 16.24 33.27 1.74
N GLU A 67 17.31 33.26 2.54
CA GLU A 67 17.52 32.30 3.62
C GLU A 67 16.73 32.79 4.84
N LEU A 68 15.70 32.05 5.25
CA LEU A 68 14.81 32.45 6.34
C LEU A 68 15.31 31.94 7.68
N ASP A 69 15.68 30.66 7.74
CA ASP A 69 16.04 30.00 8.98
C ASP A 69 16.91 28.76 8.75
N TRP A 70 17.76 28.44 9.72
CA TRP A 70 18.62 27.25 9.70
C TRP A 70 18.30 26.35 10.88
N ILE A 71 17.93 25.10 10.58
CA ILE A 71 17.52 24.10 11.57
C ILE A 71 18.58 23.01 11.69
N GLU A 72 19.09 22.83 12.89
CA GLU A 72 19.92 21.68 13.27
C GLU A 72 19.00 20.47 13.49
N GLY A 73 19.07 19.48 12.58
CA GLY A 73 18.18 18.32 12.59
C GLY A 73 17.26 18.20 11.37
N LEU A 74 17.36 17.05 10.69
CA LEU A 74 16.51 16.72 9.53
C LEU A 74 15.06 16.39 9.90
N PRO A 75 14.76 15.71 11.03
CA PRO A 75 13.38 15.45 11.45
C PRO A 75 12.57 16.73 11.69
N GLU A 76 13.21 17.77 12.23
CA GLU A 76 12.60 19.03 12.64
C GLU A 76 12.39 19.99 11.46
N LEU A 77 13.15 19.80 10.38
CA LEU A 77 13.10 20.65 9.19
C LEU A 77 11.70 20.67 8.53
N GLY A 78 11.00 19.55 8.55
CA GLY A 78 9.63 19.47 8.03
C GLY A 78 8.63 20.27 8.87
N GLN A 79 8.82 20.31 10.19
CA GLN A 79 7.99 21.08 11.11
C GLN A 79 8.26 22.58 10.96
N ALA A 80 9.53 22.98 10.81
CA ALA A 80 9.90 24.37 10.54
C ALA A 80 9.28 24.89 9.23
N GLU A 81 9.21 24.08 8.18
CA GLU A 81 8.50 24.45 6.93
C GLU A 81 7.04 24.80 7.20
N ILE A 82 6.35 24.00 8.02
CA ILE A 82 4.94 24.19 8.37
C ILE A 82 4.75 25.48 9.16
N GLU A 83 5.62 25.73 10.13
CA GLU A 83 5.56 26.92 10.98
C GLU A 83 5.77 28.19 10.17
N TRP A 84 6.76 28.21 9.27
CA TRP A 84 7.01 29.36 8.37
C TRP A 84 5.86 29.61 7.40
N ILE A 85 5.29 28.55 6.79
CA ILE A 85 4.12 28.68 5.90
C ILE A 85 2.92 29.25 6.67
N SER A 86 2.68 28.74 7.89
CA SER A 86 1.60 29.22 8.75
C SER A 86 1.81 30.67 9.17
N TYR A 87 3.04 31.03 9.57
CA TYR A 87 3.39 32.40 9.99
C TYR A 87 3.17 33.40 8.85
N LEU A 88 3.75 33.17 7.68
CA LEU A 88 3.66 34.12 6.56
C LEU A 88 2.23 34.27 6.04
N ARG A 89 1.43 33.20 6.02
CA ARG A 89 0.00 33.30 5.68
C ARG A 89 -0.81 34.13 6.67
N ARG A 90 -0.45 34.10 7.97
CA ARG A 90 -1.09 34.94 8.99
C ARG A 90 -0.72 36.41 8.83
N GLU A 91 0.53 36.70 8.44
CA GLU A 91 1.00 38.05 8.11
C GLU A 91 0.40 38.59 6.81
N GLY A 92 -0.24 37.73 6.00
CA GLY A 92 -1.00 38.12 4.80
C GLY A 92 -0.34 37.75 3.47
N ASP A 93 0.79 37.04 3.50
CA ASP A 93 1.48 36.61 2.28
C ASP A 93 0.66 35.55 1.51
N ARG A 94 0.46 35.79 0.22
CA ARG A 94 -0.26 34.86 -0.67
C ARG A 94 0.69 33.80 -1.21
N LEU A 95 1.05 32.86 -0.34
CA LEU A 95 1.90 31.72 -0.68
C LEU A 95 1.26 30.79 -1.72
N LEU A 96 2.06 30.36 -2.69
CA LEU A 96 1.72 29.44 -3.77
C LEU A 96 2.10 27.98 -3.44
N ASN A 97 2.44 27.71 -2.19
CA ASN A 97 2.65 26.37 -1.65
C ASN A 97 1.39 25.51 -1.81
N LEU A 98 1.52 24.33 -2.41
CA LEU A 98 0.41 23.39 -2.63
C LEU A 98 -0.07 22.68 -1.36
N ALA A 99 0.81 22.56 -0.38
CA ALA A 99 0.57 21.92 0.90
C ALA A 99 1.11 22.84 1.99
N ASP A 100 0.71 22.57 3.23
CA ASP A 100 1.13 23.34 4.39
C ASP A 100 2.55 22.97 4.85
N GLY A 101 3.27 22.09 4.14
CA GLY A 101 4.64 21.68 4.43
C GLY A 101 4.75 20.22 4.89
N GLY A 102 5.93 19.83 5.41
CA GLY A 102 6.11 18.58 6.15
C GLY A 102 6.77 17.43 5.39
N LEU A 103 7.66 17.71 4.43
CA LEU A 103 8.40 16.72 3.59
C LEU A 103 7.65 16.21 2.35
N GLY A 104 7.21 17.13 1.48
CA GLY A 104 6.87 16.85 0.09
C GLY A 104 5.38 16.63 -0.21
N PRO A 105 5.03 16.04 -1.39
CA PRO A 105 3.65 15.99 -1.90
C PRO A 105 2.69 15.15 -1.03
N THR A 106 3.21 14.46 -0.02
CA THR A 106 2.46 13.73 1.01
C THR A 106 1.61 14.63 1.91
N GLY A 107 1.90 15.92 2.01
CA GLY A 107 1.12 16.89 2.80
C GLY A 107 -0.10 17.48 2.09
N VAL A 108 -0.32 17.19 0.80
CA VAL A 108 -1.49 17.73 0.07
C VAL A 108 -2.75 16.96 0.51
N VAL A 109 -3.56 17.56 1.38
CA VAL A 109 -4.87 17.01 1.73
C VAL A 109 -5.80 17.17 0.53
N TRP A 110 -6.17 16.05 -0.10
CA TRP A 110 -7.10 16.09 -1.23
C TRP A 110 -8.50 16.48 -0.74
N THR A 111 -9.13 17.40 -1.46
CA THR A 111 -10.55 17.70 -1.32
C THR A 111 -11.40 16.50 -1.69
N GLU A 112 -12.64 16.43 -1.21
CA GLU A 112 -13.54 15.32 -1.52
C GLU A 112 -13.77 15.17 -3.02
N LYS A 113 -13.92 16.29 -3.73
CA LYS A 113 -14.02 16.34 -5.20
C LYS A 113 -12.78 15.75 -5.90
N GLN A 114 -11.57 16.02 -5.39
CA GLN A 114 -10.34 15.45 -5.94
C GLN A 114 -10.23 13.94 -5.69
N ARG A 115 -10.63 13.48 -4.49
CA ARG A 115 -10.69 12.05 -4.16
C ARG A 115 -11.68 11.31 -5.04
N GLU A 116 -12.87 11.87 -5.22
CA GLU A 116 -13.90 11.30 -6.09
C GLU A 116 -13.44 11.24 -7.55
N ALA A 117 -12.85 12.32 -8.08
CA ALA A 117 -12.31 12.33 -9.44
C ALA A 117 -11.18 11.31 -9.63
N ALA A 118 -10.34 11.09 -8.63
CA ALA A 118 -9.32 10.05 -8.67
C ALA A 118 -9.92 8.64 -8.59
N ARG A 119 -10.91 8.43 -7.71
CA ARG A 119 -11.68 7.18 -7.60
C ARG A 119 -12.29 6.83 -8.95
N LEU A 120 -13.00 7.77 -9.59
CA LEU A 120 -13.62 7.55 -10.90
C LEU A 120 -12.58 7.17 -11.97
N ARG A 121 -11.41 7.83 -12.00
CA ARG A 121 -10.32 7.49 -12.93
C ARG A 121 -9.65 6.14 -12.66
N SER A 122 -9.67 5.67 -11.41
CA SER A 122 -9.11 4.36 -11.04
C SER A 122 -10.11 3.21 -11.16
N THR A 123 -11.41 3.51 -11.00
CA THR A 123 -12.48 2.51 -11.07
C THR A 123 -12.54 1.96 -12.49
N GLY A 124 -12.42 0.64 -12.63
CA GLY A 124 -12.40 -0.04 -13.94
C GLY A 124 -11.01 -0.14 -14.58
N ARG A 125 -9.96 0.40 -13.96
CA ARG A 125 -8.59 0.18 -14.44
C ARG A 125 -8.13 -1.22 -14.06
N THR A 126 -7.99 -2.10 -15.03
CA THR A 126 -7.43 -3.44 -14.82
C THR A 126 -5.95 -3.30 -14.50
N GLY A 127 -5.57 -3.53 -13.24
CA GLY A 127 -4.16 -3.63 -12.87
C GLY A 127 -3.49 -4.74 -13.67
N LEU A 128 -2.30 -4.46 -14.22
CA LEU A 128 -1.47 -5.50 -14.85
C LEU A 128 -0.98 -6.43 -13.74
N SER A 129 -1.52 -7.64 -13.66
CA SER A 129 -0.99 -8.67 -12.77
C SER A 129 0.42 -9.03 -13.21
N ARG A 130 1.39 -8.83 -12.32
CA ARG A 130 2.80 -9.16 -12.54
C ARG A 130 3.22 -10.26 -11.57
N PRO A 131 2.91 -11.54 -11.85
CA PRO A 131 3.26 -12.64 -10.96
C PRO A 131 4.75 -12.99 -11.08
N GLY A 132 5.30 -13.57 -10.01
CA GLY A 132 6.66 -14.10 -10.03
C GLY A 132 7.70 -13.02 -10.37
N PRO A 133 8.72 -13.32 -11.19
CA PRO A 133 9.79 -12.39 -11.57
C PRO A 133 9.34 -11.06 -12.19
N ALA A 134 8.11 -11.00 -12.73
CA ALA A 134 7.57 -9.75 -13.27
C ALA A 134 7.22 -8.73 -12.16
N ASN A 135 7.05 -9.18 -10.91
CA ASN A 135 6.83 -8.30 -9.77
C ASN A 135 8.14 -7.57 -9.43
N PRO A 136 8.18 -6.22 -9.38
CA PRO A 136 9.35 -5.46 -8.96
C PRO A 136 9.90 -5.86 -7.58
N PHE A 137 9.04 -6.44 -6.73
CA PHE A 137 9.39 -6.90 -5.39
C PHE A 137 9.63 -8.42 -5.31
N TYR A 138 9.72 -9.12 -6.45
CA TYR A 138 9.97 -10.57 -6.45
C TYR A 138 11.33 -10.88 -5.82
N GLY A 139 11.33 -11.74 -4.79
CA GLY A 139 12.54 -12.09 -4.04
C GLY A 139 12.95 -11.08 -2.96
N GLY A 140 12.32 -9.89 -2.91
CA GLY A 140 12.53 -8.92 -1.85
C GLY A 140 11.93 -9.37 -0.52
N ARG A 141 12.67 -9.19 0.58
CA ARG A 141 12.16 -9.39 1.95
C ARG A 141 12.27 -8.07 2.72
N HIS A 142 11.22 -7.73 3.46
CA HIS A 142 11.24 -6.57 4.36
C HIS A 142 12.09 -6.85 5.60
N SER A 143 12.76 -5.83 6.13
CA SER A 143 13.50 -5.93 7.40
C SER A 143 12.58 -6.34 8.55
N THR A 144 13.17 -6.90 9.60
CA THR A 144 12.48 -7.24 10.86
C THR A 144 11.81 -6.01 11.47
N GLU A 145 12.54 -4.89 11.55
CA GLU A 145 12.06 -3.61 12.09
C GLU A 145 10.85 -3.08 11.33
N GLN A 146 10.89 -3.08 10.00
CA GLN A 146 9.77 -2.60 9.18
C GLN A 146 8.52 -3.47 9.37
N ARG A 147 8.71 -4.80 9.52
CA ARG A 147 7.61 -5.73 9.79
C ARG A 147 6.99 -5.48 11.17
N MET A 148 7.81 -5.21 12.19
CA MET A 148 7.34 -4.89 13.53
C MET A 148 6.55 -3.59 13.55
N LYS A 149 7.04 -2.54 12.87
CA LYS A 149 6.31 -1.26 12.75
C LYS A 149 4.91 -1.46 12.14
N TRP A 150 4.82 -2.13 11.00
CA TRP A 150 3.52 -2.40 10.37
C TRP A 150 2.61 -3.29 11.23
N ALA A 151 3.17 -4.23 11.99
CA ALA A 151 2.38 -5.06 12.90
C ALA A 151 1.79 -4.22 14.04
N ALA A 152 2.57 -3.29 14.61
CA ALA A 152 2.09 -2.35 15.62
C ALA A 152 0.99 -1.42 15.05
N ASP A 153 1.24 -0.79 13.89
CA ASP A 153 0.30 0.14 13.25
C ASP A 153 -1.04 -0.52 12.89
N ARG A 154 -1.02 -1.81 12.51
CA ARG A 154 -2.22 -2.56 12.10
C ARG A 154 -2.94 -3.27 13.24
N LYS A 155 -2.39 -3.27 14.45
CA LYS A 155 -2.99 -3.94 15.58
C LYS A 155 -4.29 -3.22 15.95
N GLY A 156 -5.42 -3.93 15.88
CA GLY A 156 -6.73 -3.40 16.27
C GLY A 156 -7.51 -2.65 15.18
N THR A 157 -6.93 -2.37 14.01
CA THR A 157 -7.61 -1.57 12.96
C THR A 157 -8.80 -2.27 12.31
N TYR A 158 -8.93 -3.59 12.46
CA TYR A 158 -10.03 -4.40 11.92
C TYR A 158 -10.44 -5.49 12.93
N SER A 159 -10.62 -5.11 14.19
CA SER A 159 -11.11 -6.00 15.25
C SER A 159 -12.53 -5.65 15.69
N GLY A 160 -13.29 -6.66 16.13
CA GLY A 160 -14.65 -6.47 16.62
C GLY A 160 -15.62 -5.94 15.56
N ALA A 161 -16.65 -5.23 16.00
CA ALA A 161 -17.75 -4.75 15.16
C ALA A 161 -17.34 -3.78 14.03
N GLU A 162 -16.18 -3.12 14.16
CA GLU A 162 -15.65 -2.21 13.14
C GLU A 162 -15.05 -2.96 11.94
N ASN A 163 -14.81 -4.27 12.05
CA ASN A 163 -14.37 -5.08 10.92
C ASN A 163 -15.54 -5.25 9.93
N PRO A 164 -15.39 -4.88 8.63
CA PRO A 164 -16.43 -5.09 7.61
C PRO A 164 -16.87 -6.55 7.40
N ASN A 165 -16.11 -7.50 7.96
CA ASN A 165 -16.39 -8.93 7.95
C ASN A 165 -16.81 -9.49 9.32
N PHE A 166 -16.97 -8.63 10.34
CA PHE A 166 -17.49 -9.04 11.65
C PHE A 166 -18.87 -9.69 11.50
N GLY A 167 -19.10 -10.81 12.20
CA GLY A 167 -20.35 -11.57 12.15
C GLY A 167 -20.65 -12.25 10.80
N LYS A 168 -19.86 -12.05 9.73
CA LYS A 168 -20.01 -12.78 8.46
C LYS A 168 -19.43 -14.19 8.51
N PHE A 169 -18.48 -14.43 9.41
CA PHE A 169 -17.82 -15.71 9.66
C PHE A 169 -17.46 -15.80 11.15
N GLY A 170 -17.20 -17.01 11.67
CA GLY A 170 -16.81 -17.22 13.07
C GLY A 170 -17.99 -17.27 14.05
N PRO A 171 -17.74 -17.39 15.36
CA PRO A 171 -18.75 -17.64 16.41
C PRO A 171 -20.00 -16.76 16.37
N ASP A 172 -19.82 -15.51 15.97
CA ASP A 172 -20.90 -14.52 15.92
C ASP A 172 -21.80 -14.65 14.67
N HIS A 173 -21.44 -15.49 13.69
CA HIS A 173 -22.26 -15.74 12.50
C HIS A 173 -23.41 -16.71 12.84
N PRO A 174 -24.66 -16.44 12.46
CA PRO A 174 -25.82 -17.30 12.78
C PRO A 174 -25.69 -18.76 12.30
N GLY A 175 -24.92 -18.99 11.23
CA GLY A 175 -24.61 -20.31 10.70
C GLY A 175 -23.34 -20.96 11.28
N PHE A 176 -22.68 -20.35 12.27
CA PHE A 176 -21.48 -20.92 12.88
C PHE A 176 -21.82 -22.12 13.75
N GLY A 177 -21.03 -23.19 13.64
CA GLY A 177 -21.29 -24.45 14.35
C GLY A 177 -22.43 -25.28 13.75
N HIS A 178 -23.24 -24.75 12.83
CA HIS A 178 -24.21 -25.54 12.10
C HIS A 178 -23.52 -26.48 11.12
N SER A 179 -23.51 -27.77 11.45
CA SER A 179 -23.10 -28.85 10.55
C SER A 179 -24.32 -29.67 10.15
N MET A 180 -24.37 -30.13 8.89
CA MET A 180 -25.40 -31.08 8.48
C MET A 180 -25.21 -32.39 9.25
N SER A 181 -26.31 -33.00 9.72
CA SER A 181 -26.24 -34.33 10.32
C SER A 181 -25.61 -35.35 9.37
N GLU A 182 -24.97 -36.37 9.91
CA GLU A 182 -24.40 -37.49 9.14
C GLU A 182 -25.45 -38.10 8.19
N GLU A 183 -26.68 -38.27 8.67
CA GLU A 183 -27.82 -38.80 7.92
C GLU A 183 -28.22 -37.89 6.74
N ALA A 184 -28.36 -36.58 6.98
CA ALA A 184 -28.69 -35.63 5.92
C ALA A 184 -27.57 -35.52 4.89
N ARG A 185 -26.31 -35.60 5.33
CA ARG A 185 -25.14 -35.62 4.45
C ARG A 185 -25.11 -36.88 3.59
N LYS A 186 -25.43 -38.04 4.18
CA LYS A 186 -25.52 -39.32 3.47
C LYS A 186 -26.66 -39.32 2.45
N ALA A 187 -27.86 -38.88 2.84
CA ALA A 187 -29.00 -38.76 1.94
C ALA A 187 -28.72 -37.83 0.75
N LEU A 188 -28.08 -36.67 0.99
CA LEU A 188 -27.69 -35.75 -0.07
C LEU A 188 -26.62 -36.35 -1.00
N SER A 189 -25.69 -37.13 -0.44
CA SER A 189 -24.65 -37.83 -1.20
C SER A 189 -25.25 -38.89 -2.11
N GLU A 190 -26.15 -39.73 -1.59
CA GLU A 190 -26.86 -40.77 -2.34
C GLU A 190 -27.72 -40.17 -3.46
N ALA A 191 -28.46 -39.10 -3.18
CA ALA A 191 -29.27 -38.39 -4.17
C ALA A 191 -28.45 -37.78 -5.32
N ARG A 192 -27.16 -37.48 -5.11
CA ARG A 192 -26.28 -36.84 -6.10
C ARG A 192 -25.21 -37.76 -6.68
N LYS A 193 -25.25 -39.06 -6.37
CA LYS A 193 -24.31 -40.06 -6.90
C LYS A 193 -24.94 -40.82 -8.05
N GLY A 194 -24.10 -41.28 -8.99
CA GLY A 194 -24.56 -42.09 -10.11
C GLY A 194 -25.65 -41.39 -10.92
N PRO A 195 -26.71 -42.10 -11.36
CA PRO A 195 -27.83 -41.54 -12.13
C PRO A 195 -28.57 -40.36 -11.47
N GLY A 196 -28.50 -40.22 -10.14
CA GLY A 196 -29.08 -39.08 -9.42
C GLY A 196 -28.31 -37.76 -9.62
N ASN A 197 -27.06 -37.82 -10.09
CA ASN A 197 -26.33 -36.62 -10.49
C ASN A 197 -26.94 -36.05 -11.78
N PRO A 198 -27.39 -34.79 -11.82
CA PRO A 198 -27.95 -34.17 -13.04
C PRO A 198 -27.02 -34.18 -14.25
N ASN A 199 -25.72 -34.36 -14.02
CA ASN A 199 -24.66 -34.44 -15.02
C ASN A 199 -24.14 -35.87 -15.25
N PHE A 200 -24.78 -36.90 -14.69
CA PHE A 200 -24.38 -38.30 -14.92
C PHE A 200 -24.48 -38.65 -16.41
N GLY A 201 -23.42 -39.24 -16.97
CA GLY A 201 -23.34 -39.59 -18.39
C GLY A 201 -23.19 -38.40 -19.35
N LYS A 202 -23.34 -37.15 -18.89
CA LYS A 202 -23.20 -35.96 -19.74
C LYS A 202 -21.73 -35.54 -19.85
N LYS A 203 -21.25 -35.34 -21.08
CA LYS A 203 -19.93 -34.75 -21.35
C LYS A 203 -20.13 -33.30 -21.84
N ALA A 204 -19.40 -32.36 -21.25
CA ALA A 204 -19.39 -30.99 -21.75
C ALA A 204 -18.83 -30.95 -23.18
N SER A 205 -19.48 -30.19 -24.07
CA SER A 205 -19.02 -29.99 -25.45
C SER A 205 -17.62 -29.36 -25.48
N ALA A 206 -16.88 -29.55 -26.58
CA ALA A 206 -15.56 -28.94 -26.76
C ALA A 206 -15.62 -27.41 -26.60
N GLU A 207 -16.68 -26.79 -27.12
CA GLU A 207 -16.92 -25.35 -26.98
C GLU A 207 -17.15 -24.92 -25.53
N THR A 208 -17.96 -25.67 -24.77
CA THR A 208 -18.22 -25.38 -23.35
C THR A 208 -16.95 -25.53 -22.51
N ARG A 209 -16.14 -26.55 -22.81
CA ARG A 209 -14.81 -26.74 -22.19
C ARG A 209 -13.88 -25.58 -22.51
N ALA A 210 -13.89 -25.06 -23.73
CA ALA A 210 -13.10 -23.90 -24.13
C ALA A 210 -13.52 -22.63 -23.38
N LYS A 211 -14.84 -22.35 -23.26
CA LYS A 211 -15.37 -21.22 -22.47
C LYS A 211 -14.97 -21.33 -20.99
N MET A 212 -15.14 -22.51 -20.40
CA MET A 212 -14.74 -22.82 -19.02
C MET A 212 -13.23 -22.68 -18.78
N SER A 213 -12.41 -22.98 -19.79
CA SER A 213 -10.95 -22.80 -19.75
C SER A 213 -10.57 -21.31 -19.85
N ALA A 214 -11.20 -20.58 -20.77
CA ALA A 214 -10.98 -19.14 -20.96
C ALA A 214 -11.30 -18.33 -19.69
N VAL A 215 -12.38 -18.64 -18.97
CA VAL A 215 -12.75 -17.96 -17.72
C VAL A 215 -11.79 -18.29 -16.56
N ARG A 216 -11.18 -19.49 -16.57
CA ARG A 216 -10.21 -19.91 -15.54
C ARG A 216 -8.82 -19.35 -15.82
N LYS A 217 -8.45 -19.14 -17.09
CA LYS A 217 -7.21 -18.44 -17.45
C LYS A 217 -7.24 -17.04 -16.82
N GLY A 218 -6.20 -16.74 -16.02
CA GLY A 218 -6.07 -15.45 -15.33
C GLY A 218 -6.68 -15.36 -13.94
N ARG A 219 -7.40 -16.39 -13.45
CA ARG A 219 -7.79 -16.46 -12.03
C ARG A 219 -6.59 -16.90 -11.18
N PRO A 220 -6.37 -16.30 -9.99
CA PRO A 220 -5.29 -16.71 -9.10
C PRO A 220 -5.57 -18.11 -8.54
N MET A 221 -4.90 -19.12 -9.09
CA MET A 221 -4.83 -20.45 -8.50
C MET A 221 -3.80 -20.44 -7.36
N PRO A 222 -3.90 -21.37 -6.38
CA PRO A 222 -2.85 -21.54 -5.39
C PRO A 222 -1.50 -21.65 -6.10
N SER A 223 -0.55 -20.82 -5.68
CA SER A 223 0.74 -20.63 -6.37
C SER A 223 1.58 -21.90 -6.49
N SER A 224 1.26 -22.95 -5.72
CA SER A 224 1.88 -24.26 -5.80
C SER A 224 0.94 -25.36 -5.32
N GLN A 225 1.24 -26.61 -5.70
CA GLN A 225 0.56 -27.80 -5.19
C GLN A 225 0.67 -27.90 -3.65
N ARG A 226 1.78 -27.42 -3.07
CA ARG A 226 1.96 -27.33 -1.62
C ARG A 226 1.00 -26.33 -0.97
N ASN A 227 0.77 -25.17 -1.58
CA ASN A 227 -0.18 -24.18 -1.06
C ASN A 227 -1.64 -24.69 -1.12
N ALA A 228 -1.98 -25.43 -2.18
CA ALA A 228 -3.26 -26.13 -2.25
C ALA A 228 -3.40 -27.19 -1.14
N HIS A 229 -2.33 -27.96 -0.89
CA HIS A 229 -2.28 -28.93 0.20
C HIS A 229 -2.45 -28.26 1.57
N THR A 230 -1.67 -27.22 1.90
CA THR A 230 -1.74 -26.52 3.18
C THR A 230 -3.15 -25.99 3.45
N ARG A 231 -3.81 -25.41 2.45
CA ARG A 231 -5.17 -24.88 2.60
C ARG A 231 -6.24 -25.95 2.86
N HIS A 232 -6.07 -27.15 2.33
CA HIS A 232 -7.10 -28.18 2.36
C HIS A 232 -6.86 -29.26 3.40
N HIS A 233 -5.61 -29.67 3.61
CA HIS A 233 -5.20 -30.71 4.54
C HIS A 233 -4.78 -30.10 5.87
N THR A 234 -3.65 -29.38 5.89
CA THR A 234 -3.06 -28.83 7.11
C THR A 234 -4.01 -27.89 7.86
N ASN A 235 -4.55 -26.87 7.21
CA ASN A 235 -5.42 -25.86 7.86
C ASN A 235 -6.78 -26.41 8.32
N LYS A 236 -7.19 -27.57 7.80
CA LYS A 236 -8.46 -28.22 8.16
C LYS A 236 -8.27 -29.46 9.05
N GLY A 237 -7.03 -29.82 9.38
CA GLY A 237 -6.70 -31.03 10.13
C GLY A 237 -7.07 -32.33 9.40
N ILE A 238 -7.11 -32.31 8.06
CA ILE A 238 -7.49 -33.47 7.24
C ILE A 238 -6.23 -34.16 6.75
N GLU A 239 -5.89 -35.31 7.33
CA GLU A 239 -4.79 -36.15 6.88
C GLU A 239 -5.28 -37.22 5.90
N LYS A 240 -4.51 -37.45 4.84
CA LYS A 240 -4.85 -38.40 3.79
C LYS A 240 -3.61 -39.19 3.41
N ALA A 241 -3.67 -40.51 3.60
CA ALA A 241 -2.56 -41.42 3.32
C ALA A 241 -2.15 -41.44 1.84
N ASP A 242 -3.03 -41.05 0.93
CA ASP A 242 -2.78 -40.94 -0.52
C ASP A 242 -2.17 -39.60 -0.93
N CYS A 243 -2.03 -38.63 -0.03
CA CYS A 243 -1.46 -37.33 -0.33
C CYS A 243 0.06 -37.32 -0.06
N LYS A 244 0.86 -37.16 -1.12
CA LYS A 244 2.33 -37.07 -1.03
C LYS A 244 2.82 -36.11 0.07
N TYR A 245 2.20 -34.95 0.19
CA TYR A 245 2.61 -33.92 1.17
C TYR A 245 2.15 -34.24 2.61
N CYS A 246 1.02 -34.92 2.80
CA CYS A 246 0.64 -35.43 4.14
C CYS A 246 1.67 -36.47 4.59
N VAL A 247 2.02 -37.42 3.72
CA VAL A 247 3.01 -38.46 4.01
C VAL A 247 4.39 -37.87 4.32
N GLU A 248 4.83 -36.87 3.54
CA GLU A 248 6.08 -36.13 3.80
C GLU A 248 6.07 -35.37 5.13
N ASP A 249 4.93 -34.80 5.54
CA ASP A 249 4.83 -34.03 6.78
C ASP A 249 4.70 -34.95 8.01
N SER A 250 4.02 -36.09 7.88
CA SER A 250 3.98 -37.15 8.92
C SER A 250 5.33 -37.86 9.11
N ALA A 251 6.19 -37.87 8.08
CA ALA A 251 7.52 -38.48 8.14
C ALA A 251 8.60 -37.58 8.79
N LYS A 252 8.30 -36.33 9.12
CA LYS A 252 9.24 -35.43 9.81
C LYS A 252 9.11 -35.61 11.32
N PRO A 253 10.20 -35.90 12.05
CA PRO A 253 10.16 -35.94 13.50
C PRO A 253 9.78 -34.56 14.07
N SER A 254 8.88 -34.53 15.05
CA SER A 254 8.40 -33.32 15.71
C SER A 254 9.52 -32.65 16.51
N LEU A 255 10.14 -31.61 15.95
CA LEU A 255 11.02 -30.72 16.70
C LEU A 255 10.18 -29.66 17.43
N SER A 256 9.59 -30.03 18.59
CA SER A 256 9.26 -29.08 19.68
C SER A 256 8.62 -29.80 20.89
N SER A 257 9.40 -30.10 21.92
CA SER A 257 9.01 -29.95 23.34
C SER A 257 10.17 -30.35 24.28
N GLU A 258 11.20 -29.51 24.39
CA GLU A 258 12.06 -29.49 25.60
C GLU A 258 12.36 -28.03 25.95
N SER A 259 11.36 -27.39 26.55
CA SER A 259 11.55 -26.26 27.46
C SER A 259 10.69 -26.55 28.67
N GLU A 260 11.28 -26.46 29.86
CA GLU A 260 10.71 -26.61 31.21
C GLU A 260 10.98 -27.96 31.91
N SER A 261 12.18 -28.09 32.50
CA SER A 261 12.33 -28.34 33.95
C SER A 261 13.81 -28.48 34.32
N GLU A 262 14.45 -27.42 34.79
CA GLU A 262 15.58 -27.55 35.73
C GLU A 262 15.22 -26.78 36.99
N SER A 263 15.35 -27.50 38.10
CA SER A 263 15.19 -27.05 39.49
C SER A 263 16.45 -26.36 39.99
#